data_AF-A0A930PV06-F1
#
_entry.id   AF-A0A930PV06-F1
#
_cell.length_a   1.000
_cell.length_b   1.000
_cell.length_c   1.000
_cell.angle_alpha   90.00
_cell.angle_beta   90.00
_cell.angle_gamma   90.00
#
_symmetry.space_group_name_H-M   'P 1'
#
loop_
_entity.id
_entity.type
_entity.pdbx_description
1 polymer ?
#
loop_
_entity_poly.entity_id
_entity_poly.type
_entity_poly.pdbx_seq_one_letter_code
_entity_poly.pdbx_strand_id
1 'polypeptide(L)'
;MAQENIYPFSAAGEDIQRLLPEHIGAAFKMVWDAPADSPEVLKQAGKQLALARKSARGASRKNVYGQDAVRESLRYLQLTRALNLIYRNRAQFHDAYQVHCLASLIVAGMKTGSARREHLQAASTELMLWWAQIINKAQEVSQ
;
A
#
# COMPACT_ATOMS: atom_id res chain seq x y z
N MET A 1 -25.16 -24.85 -12.44
CA MET A 1 -25.15 -23.94 -11.27
C MET A 1 -23.80 -23.24 -11.28
N ALA A 2 -23.76 -21.96 -11.66
CA ALA A 2 -22.55 -21.17 -11.57
C ALA A 2 -22.32 -20.86 -10.10
N GLN A 3 -21.19 -21.31 -9.55
CA GLN A 3 -20.77 -20.93 -8.21
C GLN A 3 -20.50 -19.44 -8.27
N GLU A 4 -21.41 -18.62 -7.74
CA GLU A 4 -21.22 -17.18 -7.59
C GLU A 4 -19.93 -16.97 -6.81
N ASN A 5 -18.90 -16.52 -7.52
CA ASN A 5 -17.63 -16.16 -6.93
C ASN A 5 -17.89 -14.88 -6.14
N ILE A 6 -18.18 -15.02 -4.84
CA ILE A 6 -18.75 -13.99 -3.96
C ILE A 6 -17.94 -12.67 -4.03
N TYR A 7 -16.68 -12.70 -4.46
CA TYR A 7 -15.98 -11.55 -5.03
C TYR A 7 -14.99 -12.03 -6.12
N PRO A 8 -15.09 -11.62 -7.40
CA PRO A 8 -14.00 -11.77 -8.33
C PRO A 8 -12.86 -10.83 -7.91
N PHE A 9 -12.00 -11.30 -7.00
CA PHE A 9 -10.76 -10.60 -6.66
C PHE A 9 -9.81 -10.74 -7.86
N SER A 10 -9.87 -9.78 -8.78
CA SER A 10 -8.75 -9.55 -9.67
C SER A 10 -7.65 -8.95 -8.80
N ALA A 11 -6.42 -9.43 -8.86
CA ALA A 11 -5.34 -8.86 -8.05
C ALA A 11 -4.85 -7.51 -8.60
N ALA A 12 -5.78 -6.65 -9.03
CA ALA A 12 -5.51 -5.31 -9.52
C ALA A 12 -5.30 -4.36 -8.35
N GLY A 13 -4.51 -3.30 -8.58
CA GLY A 13 -4.23 -2.29 -7.55
C GLY A 13 -5.51 -1.65 -6.97
N GLU A 14 -6.57 -1.54 -7.77
CA GLU A 14 -7.85 -0.98 -7.33
C GLU A 14 -8.61 -1.87 -6.35
N ASP A 15 -8.60 -3.19 -6.57
CA ASP A 15 -9.26 -4.14 -5.66
C ASP A 15 -8.56 -4.16 -4.30
N ILE A 16 -7.23 -4.05 -4.29
CA ILE A 16 -6.44 -3.95 -3.06
C ILE A 16 -6.69 -2.60 -2.36
N GLN A 17 -6.75 -1.51 -3.11
CA GLN A 17 -7.05 -0.17 -2.57
C GLN A 17 -8.37 -0.16 -1.77
N ARG A 18 -9.44 -0.78 -2.29
CA ARG A 18 -10.76 -0.83 -1.64
C ARG A 18 -10.75 -1.60 -0.31
N LEU A 19 -9.79 -2.49 -0.10
CA LEU A 19 -9.61 -3.25 1.15
C LEU A 19 -8.79 -2.50 2.21
N LEU A 20 -8.15 -1.40 1.83
CA LEU A 20 -7.28 -0.62 2.71
C LEU A 20 -8.02 0.60 3.28
N PRO A 21 -7.63 1.09 4.46
CA PRO A 21 -8.14 2.37 4.98
C PRO A 21 -7.88 3.50 3.98
N GLU A 22 -8.82 4.43 3.83
CA GLU A 22 -8.85 5.46 2.78
C GLU A 22 -7.47 6.03 2.38
N HIS A 23 -6.76 6.67 3.31
CA HIS A 23 -5.45 7.29 3.00
C HIS A 23 -4.35 6.27 2.70
N ILE A 24 -4.42 5.06 3.28
CA ILE A 24 -3.48 3.97 2.99
C ILE A 24 -3.76 3.40 1.59
N GLY A 25 -5.04 3.20 1.25
CA GLY A 25 -5.46 2.74 -0.08
C GLY A 25 -5.09 3.73 -1.18
N ALA A 26 -5.31 5.03 -0.95
CA ALA A 26 -4.92 6.08 -1.89
C ALA A 26 -3.40 6.09 -2.13
N ALA A 27 -2.60 6.04 -1.06
CA ALA A 27 -1.14 5.94 -1.18
C ALA A 27 -0.72 4.66 -1.92
N PHE A 28 -1.36 3.52 -1.61
CA PHE A 28 -1.08 2.24 -2.26
C PHE A 28 -1.32 2.31 -3.76
N LYS A 29 -2.45 2.85 -4.20
CA LYS A 29 -2.76 2.96 -5.63
C LYS A 29 -1.78 3.87 -6.36
N MET A 30 -1.42 5.01 -5.75
CA MET A 30 -0.42 5.92 -6.33
C MET A 30 0.94 5.23 -6.52
N VAL A 31 1.40 4.45 -5.54
CA VAL A 31 2.68 3.70 -5.64
C VAL A 31 2.56 2.54 -6.63
N TRP A 32 1.40 1.89 -6.70
CA TRP A 32 1.14 0.79 -7.63
C TRP A 32 1.18 1.25 -9.09
N ASP A 33 0.55 2.38 -9.39
CA ASP A 33 0.49 2.94 -10.75
C ASP A 33 1.68 3.84 -11.08
N ALA A 34 2.58 4.09 -10.12
CA ALA A 34 3.67 5.04 -10.30
C ALA A 34 4.56 4.61 -11.48
N PRO A 35 4.74 5.47 -12.49
CA PRO A 35 5.73 5.23 -13.54
C PRO A 35 7.13 5.08 -12.94
N ALA A 36 7.97 4.28 -13.60
CA ALA A 36 9.34 4.00 -13.15
C ALA A 36 10.14 5.27 -12.78
N ASP A 37 9.95 6.36 -13.54
CA ASP A 37 10.74 7.59 -13.45
C ASP A 37 9.87 8.83 -13.18
N SER A 38 8.91 8.75 -12.25
CA SER A 38 8.06 9.91 -11.91
C SER A 38 8.21 10.37 -10.46
N PRO A 39 9.17 11.29 -10.18
CA PRO A 39 9.36 11.83 -8.84
C PRO A 39 8.13 12.58 -8.30
N GLU A 40 7.33 13.20 -9.17
CA GLU A 40 6.11 13.93 -8.81
C GLU A 40 5.05 13.00 -8.23
N VAL A 41 4.84 11.83 -8.83
CA VAL A 41 3.89 10.83 -8.35
C VAL A 41 4.33 10.29 -6.99
N LEU A 42 5.63 10.02 -6.79
CA LEU A 42 6.15 9.60 -5.49
C LEU A 42 5.99 10.68 -4.42
N LYS A 43 6.20 11.95 -4.78
CA LYS A 43 5.95 13.08 -3.86
C LYS A 43 4.47 13.17 -3.46
N GLN A 44 3.54 12.91 -4.37
CA GLN A 44 2.11 12.88 -4.06
C GLN A 44 1.74 11.68 -3.16
N ALA A 45 2.28 10.49 -3.44
CA ALA A 45 2.12 9.32 -2.58
C ALA A 45 2.63 9.59 -1.15
N GLY A 46 3.77 10.27 -1.02
CA GLY A 46 4.33 10.68 0.27
C GLY A 46 3.40 11.60 1.07
N LYS A 47 2.64 12.48 0.40
CA LYS A 47 1.62 13.31 1.06
C LYS A 47 0.47 12.46 1.61
N GLN A 48 0.00 11.45 0.84
CA GLN A 48 -1.04 10.53 1.32
C GLN A 48 -0.58 9.69 2.51
N LEU A 49 0.67 9.20 2.49
CA LEU A 49 1.31 8.54 3.62
C LEU A 49 1.36 9.43 4.87
N ALA A 50 1.68 10.72 4.72
CA ALA A 50 1.66 11.67 5.82
C ALA A 50 0.24 11.85 6.42
N LEU A 51 -0.80 11.89 5.58
CA LEU A 51 -2.20 11.93 6.02
C LEU A 51 -2.61 10.64 6.75
N ALA A 52 -2.21 9.48 6.21
CA ALA A 52 -2.43 8.18 6.84
C ALA A 52 -1.78 8.10 8.24
N ARG A 53 -0.60 8.68 8.41
CA ARG A 53 0.09 8.75 9.70
C ARG A 53 -0.61 9.68 10.69
N LYS A 54 -1.13 10.83 10.24
CA LYS A 54 -1.89 11.76 11.08
C LYS A 54 -3.20 11.12 11.55
N SER A 55 -3.96 10.48 10.65
CA SER A 55 -5.19 9.76 11.01
C SER A 55 -4.92 8.59 11.98
N ALA A 56 -3.79 7.90 11.84
CA ALA A 56 -3.38 6.86 12.79
C ALA A 56 -3.05 7.38 14.21
N ARG A 57 -2.75 8.68 14.38
CA ARG A 57 -2.51 9.30 15.70
C ARG A 57 -3.81 9.68 16.41
N GLY A 58 -4.88 9.99 15.68
CA GLY A 58 -6.17 10.43 16.22
C GLY A 58 -7.24 9.34 16.31
N ALA A 59 -7.03 8.18 15.68
CA ALA A 59 -7.96 7.06 15.74
C ALA A 59 -7.92 6.39 17.13
N SER A 60 -8.66 6.97 18.08
CA SER A 60 -9.19 6.20 19.21
C SER A 60 -9.97 5.01 18.66
N ARG A 61 -9.92 3.85 19.34
CA ARG A 61 -10.69 2.64 19.03
C ARG A 61 -12.20 2.96 19.08
N LYS A 62 -12.75 3.70 18.11
CA LYS A 62 -14.17 3.58 17.82
C LYS A 62 -14.29 2.26 17.08
N ASN A 63 -14.61 1.23 17.85
CA ASN A 63 -14.97 -0.07 17.36
C ASN A 63 -16.12 0.09 16.36
N VAL A 64 -15.78 0.15 15.07
CA VAL A 64 -16.67 -0.31 13.99
C VAL A 64 -16.66 -1.85 13.93
N TYR A 65 -15.97 -2.49 14.89
CA TYR A 65 -15.89 -3.95 15.05
C TYR A 65 -17.11 -4.45 15.80
N GLY A 66 -18.21 -4.62 15.07
CA GLY A 66 -19.43 -5.23 15.61
C GLY A 66 -20.35 -5.89 14.58
N GLN A 67 -20.05 -5.86 13.28
CA GLN A 67 -21.03 -6.32 12.28
C GLN A 67 -20.58 -7.34 11.23
N ASP A 68 -19.33 -7.84 11.20
CA ASP A 68 -19.04 -9.10 10.49
C ASP A 68 -17.59 -9.56 10.73
N ALA A 69 -17.36 -10.42 11.74
CA ALA A 69 -16.06 -11.08 11.91
C ALA A 69 -15.64 -11.88 10.66
N VAL A 70 -16.63 -12.38 9.90
CA VAL A 70 -16.44 -13.05 8.62
C VAL A 70 -15.87 -12.08 7.57
N ARG A 71 -16.44 -10.88 7.45
CA ARG A 71 -15.97 -9.85 6.50
C ARG A 71 -14.55 -9.40 6.83
N GLU A 72 -14.23 -9.20 8.11
CA GLU A 72 -12.87 -8.84 8.52
C GLU A 72 -11.87 -9.98 8.24
N SER A 73 -12.27 -11.23 8.49
CA SER A 73 -11.44 -12.41 8.18
C SER A 73 -11.20 -12.56 6.67
N LEU A 74 -12.24 -12.32 5.86
CA LEU A 74 -12.14 -12.34 4.39
C LEU A 74 -11.24 -11.21 3.88
N ARG A 75 -11.40 -10.00 4.41
CA ARG A 75 -10.54 -8.85 4.11
C ARG A 75 -9.07 -9.17 4.44
N TYR A 76 -8.81 -9.71 5.63
CA TYR A 76 -7.46 -10.10 6.04
C TYR A 76 -6.85 -11.16 5.11
N LEU A 77 -7.64 -12.16 4.72
CA LEU A 77 -7.23 -13.19 3.77
C LEU A 77 -6.89 -12.60 2.40
N GLN A 78 -7.72 -11.70 1.88
CA GLN A 78 -7.48 -11.04 0.59
C GLN A 78 -6.22 -10.16 0.62
N LEU A 79 -6.00 -9.40 1.69
CA LEU A 79 -4.78 -8.61 1.87
C LEU A 79 -3.53 -9.48 2.00
N THR A 80 -3.63 -10.64 2.67
CA THR A 80 -2.53 -11.61 2.75
C THR A 80 -2.21 -12.22 1.37
N ARG A 81 -3.24 -12.52 0.56
CA ARG A 81 -3.05 -12.98 -0.82
C ARG A 81 -2.39 -11.90 -1.70
N ALA A 82 -2.83 -10.65 -1.56
CA ALA A 82 -2.24 -9.51 -2.26
C ALA A 82 -0.74 -9.36 -1.93
N LEU A 83 -0.38 -9.46 -0.65
CA LEU A 83 1.01 -9.41 -0.21
C LEU A 83 1.86 -10.51 -0.86
N ASN A 84 1.35 -11.74 -0.85
CA ASN A 84 2.04 -12.87 -1.47
C ASN A 84 2.19 -12.70 -3.00
N LEU A 85 1.19 -12.15 -3.67
CA LEU A 85 1.24 -11.85 -5.10
C LEU A 85 2.31 -10.81 -5.43
N ILE A 86 2.40 -9.74 -4.65
CA ILE A 86 3.44 -8.72 -4.81
C ILE A 86 4.83 -9.33 -4.69
N TYR A 87 5.08 -10.16 -3.68
CA TYR A 87 6.39 -10.78 -3.51
C TYR A 87 6.71 -11.83 -4.58
N ARG A 88 5.72 -12.63 -5.01
CA ARG A 88 5.91 -13.63 -6.09
C ARG A 88 6.20 -12.98 -7.43
N ASN A 89 5.53 -11.86 -7.72
CA ASN A 89 5.68 -11.12 -8.97
C ASN A 89 6.62 -9.93 -8.85
N ARG A 90 7.52 -9.91 -7.85
CA ARG A 90 8.41 -8.76 -7.58
C ARG A 90 9.23 -8.30 -8.79
N ALA A 91 9.55 -9.21 -9.71
CA ALA A 91 10.28 -8.92 -10.94
C ALA A 91 9.48 -8.12 -11.98
N GLN A 92 8.15 -8.00 -11.82
CA GLN A 92 7.27 -7.21 -12.69
C GLN A 92 7.14 -5.76 -12.23
N PHE A 93 7.64 -5.44 -11.04
CA PHE A 93 7.66 -4.08 -10.50
C PHE A 93 8.95 -3.36 -10.92
N HIS A 94 8.91 -2.03 -10.90
CA HIS A 94 10.01 -1.20 -11.39
C HIS A 94 11.23 -1.25 -10.48
N ASP A 95 11.01 -1.41 -9.17
CA ASP A 95 12.09 -1.37 -8.18
C ASP A 95 11.74 -2.18 -6.92
N ALA A 96 12.77 -2.66 -6.20
CA ALA A 96 12.60 -3.32 -4.91
C ALA A 96 11.98 -2.40 -3.85
N TYR A 97 12.30 -1.11 -3.88
CA TYR A 97 11.70 -0.11 -2.99
C TYR A 97 10.19 0.05 -3.25
N GLN A 98 9.74 -0.05 -4.51
CA GLN A 98 8.32 -0.06 -4.84
C GLN A 98 7.64 -1.27 -4.19
N VAL A 99 8.22 -2.47 -4.33
CA VAL A 99 7.70 -3.72 -3.74
C VAL A 99 7.59 -3.60 -2.22
N HIS A 100 8.65 -3.13 -1.54
CA HIS A 100 8.66 -2.99 -0.08
C HIS A 100 7.71 -1.91 0.42
N CYS A 101 7.57 -0.80 -0.32
CA CYS A 101 6.60 0.24 -0.02
C CYS A 101 5.17 -0.29 -0.07
N LEU A 102 4.80 -0.98 -1.16
CA LEU A 102 3.48 -1.59 -1.33
C LEU A 102 3.19 -2.64 -0.26
N ALA A 103 4.17 -3.51 0.04
CA ALA A 103 4.06 -4.50 1.10
C ALA A 103 3.81 -3.84 2.47
N SER A 104 4.58 -2.81 2.81
CA SER A 104 4.42 -2.07 4.07
C SER A 104 3.06 -1.37 4.18
N LEU A 105 2.54 -0.82 3.08
CA LEU A 105 1.19 -0.23 3.03
C LEU A 105 0.10 -1.28 3.28
N ILE A 106 0.21 -2.46 2.68
CA ILE A 106 -0.73 -3.57 2.93
C ILE A 106 -0.71 -3.97 4.42
N VAL A 107 0.47 -4.15 5.01
CA VAL A 107 0.59 -4.51 6.42
C VAL A 107 0.07 -3.39 7.33
N ALA A 108 0.33 -2.13 7.02
CA ALA A 108 -0.25 -0.99 7.74
C ALA A 108 -1.78 -1.02 7.73
N GLY A 109 -2.39 -1.41 6.60
CA GLY A 109 -3.84 -1.56 6.47
C GLY A 109 -4.42 -2.73 7.29
N MET A 110 -3.64 -3.77 7.56
CA MET A 110 -4.01 -4.91 8.41
C MET A 110 -3.80 -4.67 9.90
N LYS A 111 -3.04 -3.63 10.29
CA LYS A 111 -2.67 -3.35 11.68
C LYS A 111 -3.38 -2.11 12.22
N THR A 112 -3.28 -1.88 13.52
CA THR A 112 -3.75 -0.70 14.24
C THR A 112 -2.68 -0.18 15.21
N GLY A 113 -2.86 1.02 15.77
CA GLY A 113 -2.01 1.52 16.85
C GLY A 113 -0.53 1.70 16.48
N SER A 114 0.39 1.30 17.38
CA SER A 114 1.85 1.38 17.16
C SER A 114 2.30 0.61 15.92
N ALA A 115 1.88 -0.64 15.77
CA ALA A 115 2.25 -1.49 14.64
C ALA A 115 1.86 -0.86 13.29
N ARG A 116 0.66 -0.26 13.19
CA ARG A 116 0.27 0.50 11.98
C ARG A 116 1.27 1.63 11.71
N ARG A 117 1.63 2.41 12.73
CA ARG A 117 2.53 3.56 12.59
C ARG A 117 3.93 3.14 12.13
N GLU A 118 4.44 2.02 12.65
CA GLU A 118 5.73 1.45 12.26
C GLU A 118 5.75 1.10 10.77
N HIS A 119 4.72 0.39 10.29
CA HIS A 119 4.63 0.05 8.87
C HIS A 119 4.40 1.26 7.96
N LEU A 120 3.66 2.29 8.40
CA LEU A 120 3.55 3.55 7.66
C LEU A 120 4.89 4.30 7.61
N GLN A 121 5.70 4.22 8.66
CA GLN A 121 7.06 4.78 8.66
C GLN A 121 7.96 4.00 7.69
N ALA A 122 7.92 2.67 7.73
CA ALA A 122 8.67 1.82 6.79
C ALA A 122 8.29 2.15 5.34
N ALA A 123 6.98 2.19 5.02
CA ALA A 123 6.50 2.56 3.68
C ALA A 123 6.99 3.96 3.24
N SER A 124 7.05 4.91 4.17
CA SER A 124 7.59 6.25 3.90
C SER A 124 9.09 6.21 3.59
N THR A 125 9.87 5.40 4.34
CA THR A 125 11.30 5.21 4.12
C THR A 125 11.57 4.61 2.74
N GLU A 126 10.91 3.51 2.40
CA GLU A 126 11.07 2.86 1.08
C GLU A 126 10.72 3.81 -0.07
N LEU A 127 9.64 4.58 0.06
CA LEU A 127 9.23 5.57 -0.94
C LEU A 127 10.29 6.67 -1.13
N MET A 128 10.90 7.14 -0.05
CA MET A 128 11.97 8.15 -0.10
C MET A 128 13.25 7.60 -0.73
N LEU A 129 13.59 6.34 -0.46
CA LEU A 129 14.74 5.67 -1.08
C LEU A 129 14.52 5.51 -2.59
N TRP A 130 13.33 5.07 -3.00
CA TRP A 130 12.98 5.00 -4.40
C TRP A 130 13.08 6.36 -5.09
N TRP A 131 12.55 7.40 -4.45
CA TRP A 131 12.61 8.76 -4.99
C TRP A 131 14.04 9.28 -5.15
N ALA A 132 14.91 9.06 -4.17
CA ALA A 132 16.32 9.44 -4.24
C ALA A 132 17.05 8.72 -5.39
N GLN A 133 16.76 7.44 -5.60
CA GLN A 133 17.34 6.67 -6.70
C GLN A 133 16.92 7.21 -8.08
N ILE A 134 15.66 7.60 -8.26
CA ILE A 134 15.19 8.21 -9.51
C ILE A 134 15.91 9.54 -9.77
N ILE A 135 16.03 10.40 -8.74
CA ILE A 135 16.72 11.69 -8.88
C ILE A 135 18.19 11.48 -9.29
N ASN A 136 18.89 10.56 -8.63
CA ASN A 136 20.30 10.30 -8.92
C ASN A 136 20.50 9.77 -10.35
N LYS A 137 19.65 8.82 -10.79
CA LYS A 137 19.68 8.31 -12.17
C LYS A 137 19.47 9.42 -13.21
N ALA A 138 18.54 10.35 -12.96
CA ALA A 138 18.30 11.47 -13.88
C ALA A 138 19.50 12.42 -14.00
N GLN A 139 20.28 12.57 -12.92
CA GLN A 139 21.50 13.40 -12.92
C GLN A 139 22.66 12.75 -13.68
N GLU A 140 22.83 11.43 -13.54
CA GLU A 140 23.87 10.67 -14.26
C GLU A 140 23.64 10.67 -15.78
N VAL A 141 22.38 10.62 -16.24
CA VAL A 141 22.04 10.65 -17.68
C VAL A 141 22.23 12.05 -18.31
N SER A 142 22.33 13.10 -17.49
CA SER A 142 22.49 14.49 -17.95
C SER A 142 23.95 14.95 -18.04
N GLN A 143 24.91 14.08 -17.72
CA GLN A 143 26.36 14.32 -17.80
C GLN A 143 26.97 13.64 -19.03
#